data_AF-A0A559NSE3-F1
#
_entry.id   AF-A0A559NSE3-F1
#
_cell.length_a   1.000
_cell.length_b   1.000
_cell.length_c   1.000
_cell.angle_alpha   90.00
_cell.angle_beta   90.00
_cell.angle_gamma   90.00
#
_symmetry.space_group_name_H-M   'P 1'
#
loop_
_entity.id
_entity.type
_entity.pdbx_description
1 polymer ?
#
loop_
_entity_poly.entity_id
_entity_poly.type
_entity_poly.pdbx_seq_one_letter_code
_entity_poly.pdbx_strand_id
1 'polypeptide(L)'
;MKKYMVVFAVIALVASCMQEKEISSINPENWSKREITVPTKDSLVHGKSYLSIYSQIYSSSEHKTHNLTAMVSLRNTSEKDTIYLLKGAYFDTHGAALRSYFKHPIYLAPLETTEIIIDEMDVEGGTGSNFIFEWKTPVGCPEPLFEGVMNSTVGQQGLSFTTQSRRIQ
;
A
#
# COMPACT_ATOMS: atom_id res chain seq x y z
N MET A 1 53.64 4.67 10.14
CA MET A 1 52.52 5.44 10.75
C MET A 1 51.64 6.13 9.71
N LYS A 2 52.19 6.95 8.79
CA LYS A 2 51.41 7.61 7.70
C LYS A 2 50.58 6.66 6.80
N LYS A 3 51.11 5.49 6.41
CA LYS A 3 50.37 4.53 5.56
C LYS A 3 49.12 3.94 6.23
N TYR A 4 49.18 3.66 7.53
CA TYR A 4 48.03 3.14 8.29
C TYR A 4 46.95 4.21 8.49
N MET A 5 47.34 5.48 8.59
CA MET A 5 46.41 6.61 8.69
C MET A 5 45.59 6.81 7.40
N VAL A 6 46.20 6.57 6.23
CA VAL A 6 45.49 6.64 4.93
C VAL A 6 44.53 5.46 4.76
N VAL A 7 44.91 4.25 5.18
CA VAL A 7 44.03 3.08 5.12
C VAL A 7 42.81 3.24 6.02
N PHE A 8 42.99 3.81 7.21
CA PHE A 8 41.88 4.08 8.14
C PHE A 8 40.92 5.15 7.60
N ALA A 9 41.43 6.18 6.92
CA ALA A 9 40.61 7.20 6.27
C ALA A 9 39.80 6.66 5.07
N VAL A 10 40.36 5.71 4.31
CA VAL A 10 39.65 5.05 3.20
C VAL A 10 38.56 4.10 3.72
N ILE A 11 38.80 3.38 4.82
CA ILE A 11 37.79 2.52 5.46
C ILE A 11 36.64 3.36 6.07
N ALA A 12 36.96 4.53 6.65
CA ALA A 12 35.93 5.43 7.19
C ALA A 12 35.02 6.03 6.10
N LEU A 13 35.52 6.21 4.86
CA LEU A 13 34.74 6.71 3.72
C LEU A 13 33.76 5.65 3.16
N VAL A 14 34.10 4.36 3.20
CA VAL A 14 33.18 3.29 2.79
C VAL A 14 32.18 2.90 3.88
N ALA A 15 32.45 3.25 5.14
CA ALA A 15 31.52 3.07 6.26
C ALA A 15 30.50 4.22 6.39
N SER A 16 30.52 5.21 5.48
CA SER A 16 29.53 6.29 5.43
C SER A 16 28.20 5.73 4.92
N CYS A 17 27.49 5.09 5.85
CA CYS A 17 26.05 4.84 5.90
C CYS A 17 25.39 4.46 4.56
N MET A 18 25.27 3.16 4.32
CA MET A 18 24.03 2.63 3.74
C MET A 18 22.92 2.87 4.75
N GLN A 19 22.34 4.07 4.73
CA GLN A 19 21.10 4.31 5.43
C GLN A 19 20.02 3.64 4.59
N GLU A 20 19.52 2.49 5.02
CA GLU A 20 18.29 1.92 4.48
C GLU A 20 17.24 3.01 4.58
N LYS A 21 16.88 3.56 3.42
CA LYS A 21 15.87 4.59 3.32
C LYS A 21 14.57 3.90 3.70
N GLU A 22 14.06 4.14 4.91
CA GLU A 22 12.72 3.68 5.28
C GLU A 22 11.78 4.15 4.18
N ILE A 23 11.27 3.21 3.40
CA ILE A 23 10.32 3.48 2.34
C ILE A 23 9.07 3.99 3.06
N SER A 24 8.88 5.32 3.04
CA SER A 24 7.93 6.07 3.87
C SER A 24 6.48 5.91 3.40
N SER A 25 6.10 4.72 2.95
CA SER A 25 4.76 4.43 2.45
C SER A 25 3.71 4.31 3.57
N ILE A 26 4.15 4.21 4.83
CA ILE A 26 3.27 4.11 6.00
C ILE A 26 3.43 5.40 6.79
N ASN A 27 2.48 6.33 6.70
CA ASN A 27 2.37 7.40 7.70
C ASN A 27 1.59 6.86 8.90
N PRO A 28 2.25 6.44 10.00
CA PRO A 28 1.61 5.70 11.08
C PRO A 28 0.60 6.57 11.84
N GLU A 29 0.81 7.89 11.87
CA GLU A 29 -0.10 8.83 12.54
C GLU A 29 -1.50 8.82 11.93
N ASN A 30 -1.62 8.49 10.64
CA ASN A 30 -2.92 8.47 9.95
C ASN A 30 -3.77 7.27 10.40
N TRP A 31 -3.13 6.14 10.72
CA TRP A 31 -3.82 4.91 11.12
C TRP A 31 -4.17 4.91 12.61
N SER A 32 -3.28 5.39 13.47
CA SER A 32 -3.51 5.42 14.93
C SER A 32 -4.73 6.25 15.33
N LYS A 33 -5.03 7.34 14.60
CA LYS A 33 -6.22 8.17 14.85
C LYS A 33 -7.54 7.46 14.55
N ARG A 34 -7.48 6.37 13.78
CA ARG A 34 -8.64 5.62 13.27
C ARG A 34 -8.83 4.29 13.97
N GLU A 35 -7.88 3.92 14.82
CA GLU A 35 -7.91 2.68 15.56
C GLU A 35 -9.20 2.57 16.39
N ILE A 36 -9.87 1.42 16.27
CA ILE A 36 -11.12 1.16 16.97
C ILE A 36 -11.20 -0.29 17.40
N THR A 37 -11.75 -0.52 18.59
CA THR A 37 -12.25 -1.85 18.94
C THR A 37 -13.56 -2.06 18.19
N VAL A 38 -13.55 -2.94 17.19
CA VAL A 38 -14.75 -3.24 16.39
C VAL A 38 -15.87 -3.71 17.33
N PRO A 39 -17.06 -3.10 17.27
CA PRO A 39 -18.18 -3.55 18.09
C PRO A 39 -18.44 -5.04 17.86
N THR A 40 -18.60 -5.81 18.93
CA THR A 40 -18.97 -7.24 18.89
C THR A 40 -20.43 -7.46 18.51
N LYS A 41 -21.03 -6.51 17.79
CA LYS A 41 -22.43 -6.58 17.39
C LYS A 41 -22.57 -7.76 16.42
N ASP A 42 -23.44 -8.71 16.75
CA ASP A 42 -23.71 -9.92 15.95
C ASP A 42 -24.22 -9.62 14.52
N SER A 43 -24.46 -8.35 14.20
CA SER A 43 -25.02 -7.87 12.93
C SER A 43 -23.98 -7.31 11.96
N LEU A 44 -22.68 -7.57 12.13
CA LEU A 44 -21.66 -7.16 11.14
C LEU A 44 -21.41 -8.27 10.13
N VAL A 45 -21.48 -7.93 8.84
CA VAL A 45 -21.10 -8.81 7.72
C VAL A 45 -19.61 -8.68 7.49
N HIS A 46 -18.92 -9.81 7.43
CA HIS A 46 -17.51 -9.86 7.05
C HIS A 46 -17.37 -10.00 5.52
N GLY A 47 -16.31 -9.40 4.97
CA GLY A 47 -15.94 -9.57 3.58
C GLY A 47 -14.45 -9.40 3.34
N LYS A 48 -14.01 -9.86 2.18
CA LYS A 48 -12.62 -9.79 1.74
C LYS A 48 -12.55 -9.36 0.28
N SER A 49 -11.70 -8.38 -0.01
CA SER A 49 -11.52 -7.84 -1.35
C SER A 49 -10.06 -7.94 -1.79
N TYR A 50 -9.87 -8.31 -3.07
CA TYR A 50 -8.57 -8.37 -3.75
C TYR A 50 -8.43 -7.16 -4.66
N LEU A 51 -7.30 -6.45 -4.60
CA LEU A 51 -6.98 -5.34 -5.48
C LEU A 51 -5.62 -5.57 -6.14
N SER A 52 -5.57 -5.64 -7.47
CA SER A 52 -4.30 -5.66 -8.20
C SER A 52 -3.61 -4.31 -8.11
N ILE A 53 -2.32 -4.29 -7.80
CA ILE A 53 -1.47 -3.10 -7.82
C ILE A 53 -0.22 -3.38 -8.66
N TYR A 54 0.36 -2.33 -9.24
CA TYR A 54 1.56 -2.45 -10.06
C TYR A 54 2.52 -1.36 -9.62
N SER A 55 3.62 -1.73 -8.96
CA SER A 55 4.75 -0.81 -8.76
C SER A 55 5.62 -0.73 -10.00
N GLN A 56 5.53 -1.74 -10.89
CA GLN A 56 6.21 -1.76 -12.18
C GLN A 56 5.30 -2.30 -13.29
N ILE A 57 5.49 -1.81 -14.51
CA ILE A 57 4.90 -2.38 -15.73
C ILE A 57 5.96 -2.58 -16.80
N TYR A 58 5.79 -3.58 -17.66
CA TYR A 58 6.69 -3.80 -18.80
C TYR A 58 6.58 -2.70 -19.84
N SER A 59 7.69 -2.44 -20.53
CA SER A 59 7.82 -1.40 -21.54
C SER A 59 8.61 -1.87 -22.74
N SER A 60 8.00 -1.83 -23.92
CA SER A 60 8.60 -2.22 -25.22
C SER A 60 9.03 -3.71 -25.32
N SER A 61 9.46 -4.35 -24.24
CA SER A 61 9.85 -5.76 -24.15
C SER A 61 9.72 -6.29 -22.72
N GLU A 62 9.91 -7.61 -22.54
CA GLU A 62 9.94 -8.28 -21.24
C GLU A 62 11.19 -7.96 -20.38
N HIS A 63 12.21 -7.34 -20.98
CA HIS A 63 13.47 -7.03 -20.28
C HIS A 63 13.53 -5.61 -19.72
N LYS A 64 12.47 -4.81 -19.92
CA LYS A 64 12.44 -3.42 -19.50
C LYS A 64 11.12 -3.10 -18.83
N THR A 65 11.20 -2.49 -17.65
CA THR A 65 10.04 -2.02 -16.89
C THR A 65 10.09 -0.51 -16.66
N HIS A 66 8.93 0.06 -16.34
CA HIS A 66 8.78 1.40 -15.79
C HIS A 66 8.21 1.31 -14.39
N ASN A 67 8.81 2.05 -13.46
CA ASN A 67 8.31 2.17 -12.09
C ASN A 67 7.12 3.14 -12.05
N LEU A 68 6.20 2.88 -11.13
CA LEU A 68 4.96 3.63 -10.97
C LEU A 68 4.79 4.04 -9.51
N THR A 69 4.25 5.24 -9.28
CA THR A 69 3.62 5.56 -8.01
C THR A 69 2.22 4.94 -7.99
N ALA A 70 1.86 4.25 -6.91
CA ALA A 70 0.51 3.71 -6.74
C ALA A 70 -0.20 4.39 -5.57
N MET A 71 -1.37 4.96 -5.84
CA MET A 71 -2.30 5.45 -4.84
C MET A 71 -3.43 4.44 -4.69
N VAL A 72 -3.56 3.86 -3.50
CA VAL A 72 -4.65 2.96 -3.16
C VAL A 72 -5.67 3.72 -2.33
N SER A 73 -6.86 3.93 -2.88
CA SER A 73 -7.98 4.57 -2.19
C SER A 73 -8.87 3.54 -1.52
N LEU A 74 -9.14 3.73 -0.24
CA LEU A 74 -10.04 2.93 0.57
C LEU A 74 -11.27 3.79 0.89
N ARG A 75 -12.41 3.45 0.29
CA ARG A 75 -13.62 4.29 0.34
C ARG A 75 -14.76 3.58 1.06
N ASN A 76 -15.39 4.30 1.98
CA ASN A 76 -16.72 3.95 2.45
C ASN A 76 -17.75 4.56 1.48
N THR A 77 -18.49 3.71 0.76
CA THR A 77 -19.54 4.18 -0.16
C THR A 77 -20.91 4.31 0.49
N SER A 78 -21.03 4.02 1.79
CA SER A 78 -22.25 4.26 2.54
C SER A 78 -22.41 5.74 2.88
N GLU A 79 -23.60 6.27 2.69
CA GLU A 79 -23.99 7.63 3.09
C GLU A 79 -24.35 7.74 4.58
N LYS A 80 -24.52 6.59 5.27
CA LYS A 80 -25.13 6.56 6.62
C LYS A 80 -24.31 5.78 7.63
N ASP A 81 -23.67 4.70 7.19
CA ASP A 81 -23.04 3.73 8.07
C ASP A 81 -21.53 3.86 8.07
N THR A 82 -20.94 3.76 9.26
CA THR A 82 -19.50 3.56 9.42
C THR A 82 -19.15 2.11 9.12
N ILE A 83 -18.05 1.91 8.39
CA ILE A 83 -17.50 0.58 8.10
C ILE A 83 -16.17 0.38 8.81
N TYR A 84 -15.71 -0.86 8.87
CA TYR A 84 -14.49 -1.24 9.58
C TYR A 84 -13.56 -2.00 8.65
N LEU A 85 -12.30 -1.59 8.60
CA LEU A 85 -11.25 -2.31 7.90
C LEU A 85 -10.41 -3.04 8.93
N LEU A 86 -10.29 -4.35 8.78
CA LEU A 86 -9.62 -5.25 9.72
C LEU A 86 -8.16 -5.46 9.34
N LYS A 87 -7.88 -5.53 8.03
CA LYS A 87 -6.54 -5.77 7.49
C LYS A 87 -6.38 -5.11 6.13
N GLY A 88 -5.20 -4.56 5.87
CA GLY A 88 -4.74 -4.11 4.57
C GLY A 88 -3.34 -4.66 4.32
N ALA A 89 -3.27 -5.84 3.68
CA ALA A 89 -2.02 -6.56 3.47
C ALA A 89 -1.57 -6.47 2.02
N TYR A 90 -0.29 -6.13 1.82
CA TYR A 90 0.36 -5.97 0.52
C TYR A 90 1.25 -7.17 0.22
N PHE A 91 1.15 -7.69 -0.99
CA PHE A 91 1.87 -8.86 -1.47
C PHE A 91 2.65 -8.55 -2.74
N ASP A 92 3.81 -9.16 -2.90
CA ASP A 92 4.61 -9.07 -4.11
C ASP A 92 4.02 -9.93 -5.26
N THR A 93 4.68 -9.86 -6.42
CA THR A 93 4.32 -10.63 -7.63
C THR A 93 4.32 -12.15 -7.42
N HIS A 94 5.05 -12.66 -6.42
CA HIS A 94 5.13 -14.09 -6.10
C HIS A 94 4.14 -14.50 -5.00
N GLY A 95 3.35 -13.56 -4.46
CA GLY A 95 2.41 -13.80 -3.38
C GLY A 95 3.04 -13.79 -1.99
N ALA A 96 4.27 -13.31 -1.84
CA ALA A 96 4.90 -13.12 -0.53
C ALA A 96 4.34 -11.86 0.12
N ALA A 97 3.97 -11.94 1.41
CA ALA A 97 3.48 -10.79 2.16
C ALA A 97 4.64 -9.81 2.42
N LEU A 98 4.52 -8.60 1.90
CA LEU A 98 5.49 -7.52 2.07
C LEU A 98 5.18 -6.71 3.33
N ARG A 99 3.94 -6.20 3.44
CA ARG A 99 3.57 -5.21 4.47
C ARG A 99 2.13 -5.39 4.95
N SER A 100 1.86 -4.96 6.18
CA SER A 100 0.51 -4.70 6.69
C SER A 100 0.43 -3.24 7.10
N TYR A 101 -0.50 -2.48 6.50
CA TYR A 101 -0.53 -1.03 6.64
C TYR A 101 -1.16 -0.55 7.95
N PHE A 102 -1.97 -1.38 8.58
CA PHE A 102 -2.48 -1.17 9.93
C PHE A 102 -2.50 -2.50 10.68
N LYS A 103 -2.23 -2.44 12.00
CA LYS A 103 -2.16 -3.61 12.90
C LYS A 103 -3.45 -3.85 13.66
N HIS A 104 -4.27 -2.80 13.79
CA HIS A 104 -5.54 -2.81 14.50
C HIS A 104 -6.64 -2.39 13.53
N PRO A 105 -7.88 -2.86 13.74
CA PRO A 105 -9.00 -2.41 12.93
C PRO A 105 -9.14 -0.90 12.95
N ILE A 106 -9.46 -0.33 11.80
CA ILE A 106 -9.75 1.09 11.63
C ILE A 106 -11.19 1.28 11.19
N TYR A 107 -11.78 2.43 11.51
CA TYR A 107 -13.07 2.82 10.96
C TYR A 107 -12.92 3.74 9.74
N LEU A 108 -13.91 3.70 8.86
CA LEU A 108 -14.15 4.75 7.86
C LEU A 108 -15.56 5.29 8.05
N ALA A 109 -15.68 6.59 8.32
CA ALA A 109 -16.96 7.27 8.46
C ALA A 109 -17.74 7.25 7.13
N PRO A 110 -19.06 7.54 7.13
CA PRO A 110 -19.84 7.63 5.91
C PRO A 110 -19.18 8.54 4.87
N LEU A 111 -19.07 8.06 3.63
CA LEU A 111 -18.41 8.74 2.50
C LEU A 111 -16.93 9.09 2.70
N GLU A 112 -16.29 8.60 3.77
CA GLU A 112 -14.88 8.86 4.03
C GLU A 112 -13.99 8.06 3.07
N THR A 113 -12.89 8.69 2.66
CA THR A 113 -11.80 8.04 1.92
C THR A 113 -10.49 8.20 2.68
N THR A 114 -9.68 7.16 2.67
CA THR A 114 -8.27 7.21 3.08
C THR A 114 -7.40 6.56 2.03
N GLU A 115 -6.13 6.93 2.02
CA GLU A 115 -5.19 6.49 1.00
C GLU A 115 -3.96 5.79 1.58
N ILE A 116 -3.47 4.81 0.83
CA ILE A 116 -2.12 4.26 0.94
C ILE A 116 -1.35 4.70 -0.30
N ILE A 117 -0.14 5.23 -0.11
CA ILE A 117 0.75 5.62 -1.21
C ILE A 117 1.96 4.68 -1.24
N ILE A 118 2.24 4.10 -2.40
CA ILE A 118 3.47 3.37 -2.70
C ILE A 118 4.28 4.27 -3.62
N ASP A 119 5.45 4.68 -3.15
CA ASP A 119 6.34 5.59 -3.87
C ASP A 119 6.93 4.93 -5.13
N GLU A 120 7.22 5.72 -6.16
CA GLU A 120 7.83 5.22 -7.41
C GLU A 120 9.16 4.46 -7.21
N MET A 121 9.89 4.77 -6.13
CA MET A 121 11.14 4.07 -5.80
C MET A 121 10.90 2.70 -5.15
N ASP A 122 9.70 2.41 -4.66
CA ASP A 122 9.34 1.13 -4.06
C ASP A 122 8.95 0.13 -5.15
N VAL A 123 9.94 -0.68 -5.55
CA VAL A 123 9.79 -1.73 -6.55
C VAL A 123 9.53 -3.11 -5.95
N GLU A 124 9.39 -3.23 -4.62
CA GLU A 124 9.27 -4.52 -3.92
C GLU A 124 8.07 -5.33 -4.41
N GLY A 125 7.00 -4.64 -4.84
CA GLY A 125 5.82 -5.27 -5.41
C GLY A 125 6.03 -5.97 -6.77
N GLY A 126 6.98 -5.50 -7.58
CA GLY A 126 7.16 -5.94 -8.96
C GLY A 126 5.98 -5.64 -9.89
N THR A 127 5.77 -6.53 -10.86
CA THR A 127 4.82 -6.36 -11.98
C THR A 127 3.46 -7.01 -11.76
N GLY A 128 3.18 -7.55 -10.57
CA GLY A 128 1.95 -8.27 -10.25
C GLY A 128 1.59 -8.24 -8.77
N SER A 129 1.94 -7.16 -8.06
CA SER A 129 1.59 -7.03 -6.65
C SER A 129 0.08 -6.89 -6.43
N ASN A 130 -0.33 -7.06 -5.17
CA ASN A 130 -1.74 -6.97 -4.82
C ASN A 130 -1.97 -6.62 -3.37
N PHE A 131 -3.16 -6.12 -3.09
CA PHE A 131 -3.68 -5.96 -1.75
C PHE A 131 -4.81 -6.94 -1.47
N ILE A 132 -4.83 -7.39 -0.21
CA ILE A 132 -5.95 -8.06 0.42
C ILE A 132 -6.48 -7.14 1.51
N PHE A 133 -7.74 -6.74 1.36
CA PHE A 133 -8.48 -6.00 2.37
C PHE A 133 -9.50 -6.90 3.03
N GLU A 134 -9.45 -7.00 4.36
CA GLU A 134 -10.48 -7.63 5.17
C GLU A 134 -11.30 -6.54 5.84
N TRP A 135 -12.61 -6.65 5.82
CA TRP A 135 -13.50 -5.60 6.26
C TRP A 135 -14.78 -6.15 6.90
N LYS A 136 -15.44 -5.29 7.67
CA LYS A 136 -16.77 -5.53 8.25
C LYS A 136 -17.67 -4.34 7.98
N THR A 137 -18.91 -4.61 7.57
CA THR A 137 -19.95 -3.60 7.38
C THR A 137 -21.23 -3.99 8.16
N PRO A 138 -22.08 -3.04 8.53
CA PRO A 138 -23.43 -3.35 9.00
C PRO A 138 -24.24 -4.12 7.96
N VAL A 139 -25.18 -4.97 8.39
CA VAL A 139 -26.12 -5.64 7.47
C VAL A 139 -26.88 -4.58 6.63
N GLY A 140 -26.86 -4.75 5.31
CA GLY A 140 -27.50 -3.84 4.35
C GLY A 140 -26.66 -2.62 3.96
N CYS A 141 -25.49 -2.42 4.58
CA CYS A 141 -24.52 -1.40 4.17
C CYS A 141 -23.82 -1.85 2.87
N PRO A 142 -23.61 -0.94 1.89
CA PRO A 142 -22.75 -1.20 0.75
C PRO A 142 -21.35 -1.65 1.17
N GLU A 143 -20.72 -2.48 0.34
CA GLU A 143 -19.34 -2.90 0.54
C GLU A 143 -18.37 -1.73 0.30
N PRO A 144 -17.21 -1.67 0.99
CA PRO A 144 -16.18 -0.70 0.66
C PRO A 144 -15.71 -0.84 -0.80
N LEU A 145 -15.41 0.30 -1.40
CA LEU A 145 -14.74 0.37 -2.69
C LEU A 145 -13.25 0.60 -2.49
N PHE A 146 -12.43 -0.34 -2.97
CA PHE A 146 -10.99 -0.16 -3.06
C PHE A 146 -10.56 0.02 -4.52
N GLU A 147 -9.77 1.05 -4.78
CA GLU A 147 -9.28 1.42 -6.10
C GLU A 147 -7.78 1.69 -6.06
N GLY A 148 -7.07 1.24 -7.08
CA GLY A 148 -5.67 1.60 -7.30
C GLY A 148 -5.58 2.58 -8.46
N VAL A 149 -4.87 3.68 -8.28
CA VAL A 149 -4.48 4.62 -9.33
C VAL A 149 -2.97 4.56 -9.47
N MET A 150 -2.51 4.09 -10.62
CA MET A 150 -1.10 3.95 -10.94
C MET A 150 -0.73 5.07 -11.86
N ASN A 151 0.35 5.79 -11.56
CA ASN A 151 0.85 6.83 -12.44
C ASN A 151 2.37 6.81 -12.53
N SER A 152 2.88 7.33 -13.64
CA SER A 152 4.27 7.77 -13.75
C SER A 152 4.33 9.03 -14.60
N THR A 153 5.12 9.98 -14.13
CA THR A 153 5.40 11.25 -14.82
C THR A 153 6.86 11.31 -15.30
N VAL A 154 7.58 10.19 -15.24
CA VAL A 154 8.98 10.10 -15.68
C VAL A 154 9.07 10.14 -17.21
N GLY A 155 9.83 11.09 -17.73
CA GLY A 155 10.07 11.24 -19.17
C GLY A 155 9.07 12.18 -19.84
N GLN A 156 8.89 12.03 -21.16
CA GLN A 156 8.02 12.90 -21.97
C GLN A 156 6.59 12.35 -22.14
N GLN A 157 6.32 11.13 -21.69
CA GLN A 157 5.01 10.50 -21.79
C GLN A 157 4.54 10.15 -20.39
N GLY A 158 3.50 10.85 -19.92
CA GLY A 158 2.81 10.49 -18.70
C GLY A 158 1.90 9.29 -18.94
N LEU A 159 1.86 8.36 -18.00
CA LEU A 159 0.94 7.23 -18.04
C LEU A 159 0.15 7.18 -16.74
N SER A 160 -1.13 6.84 -16.85
CA SER A 160 -2.00 6.63 -15.71
C SER A 160 -3.08 5.63 -16.05
N PHE A 161 -3.40 4.75 -15.11
CA PHE A 161 -4.50 3.81 -15.23
C PHE A 161 -5.03 3.44 -13.85
N THR A 162 -6.23 2.87 -13.83
CA THR A 162 -6.88 2.46 -12.59
C THR A 162 -7.13 0.96 -12.55
N THR A 163 -7.23 0.46 -11.33
CA THR A 163 -7.70 -0.89 -11.02
C THR A 163 -8.80 -0.78 -9.98
N GLN A 164 -9.71 -1.74 -10.00
CA GLN A 164 -10.78 -1.83 -9.01
C GLN A 164 -10.73 -3.19 -8.36
N SER A 165 -10.99 -3.21 -7.07
CA SER A 165 -11.01 -4.43 -6.29
C SER A 165 -12.18 -5.34 -6.67
N ARG A 166 -12.03 -6.62 -6.36
CA ARG A 166 -13.08 -7.62 -6.46
C ARG A 166 -13.26 -8.31 -5.12
N ARG A 167 -14.51 -8.49 -4.71
CA ARG A 167 -14.83 -9.35 -3.56
C ARG A 167 -14.43 -10.78 -3.87
N ILE A 168 -13.76 -11.43 -2.91
CA ILE A 168 -13.30 -12.81 -3.01
C ILE A 168 -13.91 -13.72 -1.93
N GLN A 169 -14.38 -13.16 -0.81
CA GLN A 169 -15.09 -13.85 0.29
C GLN A 169 -16.08 -12.90 0.96
#